data_AF-A0A1S9B3D1-F1
#
_entry.id   AF-A0A1S9B3D1-F1
#
_cell.length_a   1.000
_cell.length_b   1.000
_cell.length_c   1.000
_cell.angle_alpha   90.00
_cell.angle_beta   90.00
_cell.angle_gamma   90.00
#
_symmetry.space_group_name_H-M   'P 1'
#
loop_
_entity.id
_entity.type
_entity.pdbx_description
1 polymer ?
#
loop_
_entity_poly.entity_id
_entity_poly.type
_entity_poly.pdbx_seq_one_letter_code
_entity_poly.pdbx_strand_id
1 'polypeptide(L)'
;MSVNLDYLDPNLVPLEDKVKAYLAAEEDLQQALVEARTLQATHNQTTAAATAGNIEEHPASTDQLPAAPHQKIQQLQGTIQQLGQEILQLLPERDAWVKVNLGYGPSRVGAWRDEEAPEGETRYLIRVVQ
;
A
#
# COMPACT_ATOMS: atom_id res chain seq x y z
N MET A 1 23.95 -12.54 -11.23
CA MET A 1 23.66 -13.93 -11.65
C MET A 1 22.19 -14.17 -11.40
N SER A 2 21.42 -14.56 -12.42
CA SER A 2 19.96 -14.73 -12.28
C SER A 2 19.70 -16.14 -11.73
N VAL A 3 19.24 -16.25 -10.49
CA VAL A 3 18.79 -17.55 -9.96
C VAL A 3 17.50 -17.91 -10.70
N ASN A 4 17.58 -18.88 -11.63
CA ASN A 4 16.42 -19.53 -12.22
C ASN A 4 15.82 -20.45 -11.15
N LEU A 5 15.16 -19.86 -10.16
CA LEU A 5 14.22 -20.63 -9.34
C LEU A 5 13.03 -20.98 -10.26
N ASP A 6 12.79 -22.28 -10.37
CA ASP A 6 11.75 -22.87 -11.20
C ASP A 6 10.40 -22.34 -10.73
N TYR A 7 9.62 -21.78 -11.65
CA TYR A 7 8.28 -21.21 -11.43
C TYR A 7 7.24 -22.25 -11.00
N LEU A 8 7.67 -23.51 -10.86
CA LEU A 8 6.89 -24.64 -10.39
C LEU A 8 7.27 -25.08 -8.96
N ASP A 9 8.20 -24.39 -8.30
CA ASP A 9 8.66 -24.78 -6.97
C ASP A 9 7.54 -24.50 -5.95
N PRO A 10 6.94 -25.54 -5.33
CA PRO A 10 5.83 -25.37 -4.39
C PRO A 10 6.21 -24.55 -3.16
N ASN A 11 7.51 -24.36 -2.90
CA ASN A 11 8.01 -23.50 -1.83
C ASN A 11 7.80 -22.00 -2.11
N LEU A 12 7.54 -21.60 -3.37
CA LEU A 12 7.29 -20.21 -3.75
C LEU A 12 5.80 -19.81 -3.70
N VAL A 13 4.89 -20.77 -3.58
CA VAL A 13 3.44 -20.52 -3.40
C VAL A 13 3.13 -19.56 -2.25
N PRO A 14 3.68 -19.72 -1.02
CA PRO A 14 3.42 -18.76 0.06
C PRO A 14 3.94 -17.36 -0.27
N LEU A 15 5.05 -17.24 -1.00
CA LEU A 15 5.58 -15.96 -1.45
C LEU A 15 4.63 -15.30 -2.47
N GLU A 16 4.13 -16.07 -3.43
CA GLU A 16 3.15 -15.61 -4.43
C GLU A 16 1.87 -15.07 -3.78
N ASP A 17 1.30 -15.82 -2.84
CA ASP A 17 0.07 -15.40 -2.15
C ASP A 17 0.29 -14.13 -1.33
N LYS A 18 1.45 -14.00 -0.67
CA LYS A 18 1.80 -12.79 0.08
C LYS A 18 2.04 -11.58 -0.82
N VAL A 19 2.70 -11.76 -1.97
CA VAL A 19 2.89 -10.70 -2.96
C VAL A 19 1.55 -10.27 -3.56
N LYS A 20 0.64 -11.21 -3.87
CA LYS A 20 -0.72 -10.88 -4.32
C LYS A 20 -1.49 -10.10 -3.25
N ALA A 21 -1.43 -10.53 -2.00
CA ALA A 21 -2.06 -9.82 -0.89
C ALA A 21 -1.47 -8.42 -0.68
N TYR A 22 -0.16 -8.24 -0.89
CA TYR A 22 0.52 -6.95 -0.83
C TYR A 22 0.01 -6.01 -1.92
N LEU A 23 -0.04 -6.47 -3.17
CA LEU A 23 -0.54 -5.66 -4.29
C LEU A 23 -2.02 -5.29 -4.10
N ALA A 24 -2.84 -6.25 -3.67
CA ALA A 24 -4.25 -5.98 -3.37
C ALA A 24 -4.42 -4.95 -2.24
N ALA A 25 -3.58 -4.99 -1.20
CA ALA A 25 -3.61 -4.00 -0.12
C ALA A 25 -3.17 -2.61 -0.60
N GLU A 26 -2.21 -2.51 -1.52
CA GLU A 26 -1.83 -1.25 -2.17
C GLU A 26 -2.96 -0.66 -3.01
N GLU A 27 -3.66 -1.50 -3.79
CA GLU A 27 -4.85 -1.09 -4.55
C GLU A 27 -5.97 -0.60 -3.61
N ASP A 28 -6.24 -1.34 -2.53
CA ASP A 28 -7.21 -0.94 -1.51
C ASP A 28 -6.85 0.39 -0.84
N LEU A 29 -5.56 0.64 -0.60
CA LEU A 29 -5.07 1.90 -0.05
C LEU A 29 -5.31 3.04 -1.04
N GLN A 30 -4.99 2.86 -2.32
CA GLN A 30 -5.25 3.86 -3.35
C GLN A 30 -6.75 4.15 -3.45
N GLN A 31 -7.60 3.12 -3.43
CA GLN A 31 -9.03 3.28 -3.48
C GLN A 31 -9.57 4.02 -2.24
N ALA A 32 -9.08 3.68 -1.05
CA ALA A 32 -9.44 4.38 0.19
C ALA A 32 -9.00 5.85 0.19
N LEU A 33 -7.84 6.18 -0.40
CA LEU A 33 -7.39 7.56 -0.58
C LEU A 33 -8.29 8.34 -1.54
N VAL A 34 -8.68 7.73 -2.66
CA VAL A 34 -9.62 8.34 -3.62
C VAL A 34 -10.96 8.58 -2.97
N GLU A 35 -11.50 7.59 -2.26
CA GLU A 35 -12.77 7.70 -1.53
C GLU A 35 -12.73 8.79 -0.44
N ALA A 36 -11.64 8.87 0.33
CA ALA A 36 -11.45 9.93 1.30
C ALA A 36 -11.46 11.32 0.64
N ARG A 37 -10.82 11.44 -0.53
CA ARG A 37 -10.76 12.71 -1.28
C ARG A 37 -12.11 13.10 -1.89
N THR A 38 -12.88 12.13 -2.41
CA THR A 38 -14.22 12.42 -2.96
C THR A 38 -15.19 12.83 -1.86
N LEU A 39 -15.16 12.17 -0.69
CA LEU A 39 -15.98 12.55 0.47
C LEU A 39 -15.67 13.97 0.95
N GLN A 40 -14.39 14.36 1.01
CA GLN A 40 -13.98 15.73 1.33
C GLN A 40 -14.52 16.75 0.31
N ALA A 41 -14.41 16.43 -0.99
CA ALA A 41 -14.89 17.32 -2.05
C ALA A 41 -16.41 17.51 -2.00
N THR A 42 -17.18 16.48 -1.66
CA THR A 42 -18.64 16.56 -1.47
C THR A 42 -19.02 17.33 -0.22
N HIS A 43 -18.29 17.14 0.89
CA HIS A 43 -18.51 17.88 2.12
C HIS A 43 -18.31 19.39 1.89
N ASN A 44 -17.18 19.79 1.29
CA ASN A 44 -16.87 21.20 1.02
C ASN A 44 -17.90 21.88 0.08
N GLN A 45 -18.44 21.15 -0.89
CA GLN A 45 -19.51 21.67 -1.76
C GLN A 45 -20.83 21.88 -1.01
N THR A 46 -21.17 20.98 -0.09
CA THR A 46 -22.37 21.08 0.74
C THR A 46 -22.27 22.25 1.73
N THR A 47 -21.10 22.39 2.37
CA THR A 47 -20.83 23.50 3.29
C THR A 47 -20.85 24.84 2.56
N ALA A 48 -20.22 24.94 1.37
CA ALA A 48 -20.22 26.16 0.57
C ALA A 48 -21.63 26.60 0.13
N ALA A 49 -22.50 25.64 -0.26
CA ALA A 49 -23.89 25.93 -0.60
C ALA A 49 -24.75 26.34 0.61
N ALA A 50 -24.46 25.81 1.81
CA ALA A 50 -25.14 26.18 3.04
C ALA A 50 -24.76 27.59 3.55
N THR A 51 -23.49 28.00 3.39
CA THR A 51 -23.03 29.36 3.76
C THR A 51 -23.58 30.48 2.88
N ALA A 52 -24.08 30.19 1.68
CA ALA A 52 -24.68 31.20 0.81
C ALA A 52 -26.09 31.66 1.28
N GLY A 53 -26.72 30.95 2.21
CA GLY A 53 -28.09 31.21 2.66
C GLY A 53 -28.26 31.71 4.09
N ASN A 54 -27.23 31.64 4.95
CA ASN A 54 -27.36 32.03 6.36
C ASN A 54 -26.03 32.51 6.96
N ILE A 55 -25.90 33.81 7.17
CA ILE A 55 -24.77 34.45 7.85
C ILE A 55 -25.19 34.67 9.30
N GLU A 56 -25.04 33.65 10.15
CA GLU A 56 -24.99 33.83 11.61
C GLU A 56 -23.75 33.09 12.13
N GLU A 57 -22.89 33.87 12.78
CA GLU A 57 -21.54 33.54 13.21
C GLU A 57 -21.55 32.43 14.27
N HIS A 58 -21.01 31.25 13.93
CA HIS A 58 -20.57 30.27 14.92
C HIS A 58 -19.08 29.99 14.70
N PRO A 59 -18.24 30.02 15.76
CA PRO A 59 -16.81 29.80 15.63
C PRO A 59 -16.57 28.37 15.12
N ALA A 60 -15.70 28.29 14.11
CA ALA A 60 -15.29 27.11 13.39
C ALA A 60 -15.03 25.92 14.33
N SER A 61 -16.01 25.02 14.43
CA SER A 61 -15.77 23.68 14.93
C SER A 61 -14.98 22.96 13.85
N THR A 62 -13.66 22.95 14.04
CA THR A 62 -12.65 22.14 13.37
C THR A 62 -13.23 21.08 12.46
N ASP A 63 -13.10 21.30 11.15
CA ASP A 63 -12.83 20.34 10.08
C ASP A 63 -12.72 18.87 10.53
N GLN A 64 -13.84 18.29 10.97
CA GLN A 64 -13.93 16.87 11.30
C GLN A 64 -14.21 16.16 9.99
N LEU A 65 -13.16 16.01 9.16
CA LEU A 65 -13.15 14.88 8.24
C LEU A 65 -13.51 13.64 9.06
N PRO A 66 -14.38 12.75 8.56
CA PRO A 66 -14.70 11.54 9.28
C PRO A 66 -13.39 10.81 9.63
N ALA A 67 -13.22 10.45 10.91
CA ALA A 67 -12.04 9.74 11.37
C ALA A 67 -11.92 8.33 10.73
N ALA A 68 -13.05 7.79 10.27
CA ALA A 68 -13.16 6.46 9.67
C ALA A 68 -12.22 6.21 8.46
N PRO A 69 -12.18 7.04 7.40
CA PRO A 69 -11.24 6.85 6.29
C PRO A 69 -9.78 6.91 6.72
N HIS A 70 -9.43 7.79 7.67
CA HIS A 70 -8.05 7.90 8.17
C HIS A 70 -7.60 6.64 8.90
N GLN A 71 -8.47 6.08 9.75
CA GLN A 71 -8.19 4.81 10.45
C GLN A 71 -8.00 3.66 9.46
N LYS A 72 -8.83 3.57 8.41
CA LYS A 72 -8.70 2.55 7.36
C LYS A 72 -7.37 2.69 6.60
N ILE A 73 -6.98 3.91 6.24
CA ILE A 73 -5.69 4.18 5.57
C ILE A 73 -4.51 3.77 6.45
N GLN A 74 -4.52 4.13 7.74
CA GLN A 74 -3.47 3.76 8.68
C GLN A 74 -3.37 2.23 8.85
N GLN A 75 -4.52 1.55 8.96
CA GLN A 75 -4.55 0.09 9.04
C GLN A 75 -3.97 -0.56 7.78
N LEU A 76 -4.37 -0.09 6.59
CA LEU A 76 -3.85 -0.61 5.32
C LEU A 76 -2.34 -0.37 5.19
N GLN A 77 -1.85 0.80 5.58
CA GLN A 77 -0.40 1.08 5.62
C GLN A 77 0.34 0.11 6.55
N GLY A 78 -0.21 -0.18 7.73
CA GLY A 78 0.35 -1.17 8.65
C GLY A 78 0.38 -2.58 8.05
N THR A 79 -0.71 -2.99 7.41
CA THR A 79 -0.79 -4.28 6.71
C THR A 79 0.24 -4.38 5.59
N ILE A 80 0.42 -3.33 4.78
CA ILE A 80 1.41 -3.27 3.70
C ILE A 80 2.83 -3.41 4.27
N GLN A 81 3.15 -2.71 5.36
CA GLN A 81 4.46 -2.84 6.03
C GLN A 81 4.68 -4.27 6.54
N GLN A 82 3.67 -4.88 7.17
CA GLN A 82 3.75 -6.24 7.68
C GLN A 82 3.93 -7.26 6.55
N LEU A 83 3.11 -7.18 5.49
CA LEU A 83 3.21 -8.04 4.31
C LEU A 83 4.58 -7.88 3.65
N GLY A 84 5.11 -6.66 3.58
CA GLY A 84 6.45 -6.41 3.08
C GLY A 84 7.53 -7.15 3.89
N GLN A 85 7.46 -7.11 5.21
CA GLN A 85 8.39 -7.87 6.04
C GLN A 85 8.24 -9.38 5.88
N GLU A 86 7.01 -9.89 5.75
CA GLU A 86 6.77 -11.31 5.51
C GLU A 86 7.32 -11.77 4.16
N ILE A 87 7.07 -11.01 3.09
CA ILE A 87 7.63 -11.28 1.76
C ILE A 87 9.15 -11.32 1.86
N LEU A 88 9.76 -10.36 2.55
CA LEU A 88 11.21 -10.31 2.73
C LEU A 88 11.80 -11.51 3.49
N GLN A 89 11.05 -12.09 4.45
CA GLN A 89 11.45 -13.32 5.13
C GLN A 89 11.30 -14.56 4.26
N LEU A 90 10.36 -14.54 3.31
CA LEU A 90 10.09 -15.62 2.38
C LEU A 90 11.00 -15.58 1.13
N LEU A 91 11.68 -14.46 0.86
CA LEU A 91 12.63 -14.38 -0.25
C LEU A 91 13.85 -15.29 0.02
N PRO A 92 14.16 -16.24 -0.89
CA PRO A 92 15.34 -17.10 -0.75
C PRO A 92 16.66 -16.33 -0.88
N GLU A 93 16.67 -15.26 -1.68
CA GLU A 93 17.81 -14.35 -1.82
C GLU A 93 17.35 -12.90 -1.75
N ARG A 94 18.17 -12.07 -1.08
CA ARG A 94 18.03 -10.61 -1.07
C ARG A 94 18.86 -10.01 -2.20
N ASP A 95 18.44 -8.84 -2.69
CA ASP A 95 19.09 -8.12 -3.80
C ASP A 95 19.08 -8.92 -5.13
N ALA A 96 18.16 -9.89 -5.28
CA ALA A 96 18.01 -10.74 -6.46
C ALA A 96 16.56 -10.76 -6.96
N TRP A 97 16.38 -11.02 -8.25
CA TRP A 97 15.07 -11.25 -8.85
C TRP A 97 14.66 -12.71 -8.69
N VAL A 98 13.54 -12.93 -8.02
CA VAL A 98 12.88 -14.23 -7.89
C VAL A 98 11.70 -14.24 -8.85
N LYS A 99 11.63 -15.24 -9.73
CA LYS A 99 10.46 -15.42 -10.61
C LYS A 99 9.30 -15.97 -9.79
N VAL A 100 8.12 -15.36 -9.94
CA VAL A 100 6.90 -15.72 -9.22
C VAL A 100 5.71 -15.67 -10.18
N ASN A 101 4.73 -16.54 -10.01
CA ASN A 101 3.53 -16.54 -10.83
C ASN A 101 2.38 -15.78 -10.16
N LEU A 102 2.23 -14.51 -10.54
CA LEU A 102 1.14 -13.67 -10.04
C LEU A 102 -0.18 -13.85 -10.84
N GLY A 103 -0.22 -14.74 -11.83
CA GLY A 103 -1.42 -15.04 -12.60
C GLY A 103 -1.68 -14.14 -13.82
N TYR A 104 -0.95 -13.03 -13.95
CA TYR A 104 -1.06 -12.09 -15.08
C TYR A 104 0.14 -12.15 -16.06
N GLY A 105 1.00 -13.15 -15.94
CA GLY A 105 2.21 -13.31 -16.76
C GLY A 105 3.45 -13.65 -15.94
N PRO A 106 4.63 -13.73 -16.56
CA PRO A 106 5.89 -14.03 -15.89
C PRO A 106 6.33 -12.85 -15.01
N SER A 107 5.90 -12.83 -13.76
CA SER A 107 6.26 -11.79 -12.81
C SER A 107 7.58 -12.09 -12.09
N ARG A 108 8.22 -11.04 -11.59
CA ARG A 108 9.46 -11.12 -10.80
C ARG A 108 9.31 -10.24 -9.58
N VAL A 109 9.69 -10.78 -8.43
CA VAL A 109 9.76 -10.05 -7.17
C VAL A 109 11.21 -10.04 -6.68
N GLY A 110 11.64 -8.94 -6.10
CA GLY A 110 12.88 -8.91 -5.35
C GLY A 110 12.80 -7.88 -4.23
N ALA A 111 13.75 -7.96 -3.31
CA ALA A 111 13.92 -6.98 -2.25
C ALA A 111 15.31 -6.36 -2.37
N TRP A 112 15.36 -5.05 -2.55
CA TRP A 112 16.61 -4.29 -2.59
C TRP A 112 16.76 -3.46 -1.34
N ARG A 113 17.98 -3.30 -0.86
CA ARG A 113 18.24 -2.36 0.23
C ARG A 113 17.88 -0.96 -0.21
N ASP A 114 17.19 -0.26 0.66
CA ASP A 114 16.93 1.16 0.52
C ASP A 114 18.18 1.92 0.95
N GLU A 115 18.91 2.49 0.00
CA GLU A 115 20.09 3.32 0.29
C GLU A 115 19.70 4.69 0.90
N GLU A 116 18.42 5.07 0.81
CA GLU A 116 17.90 6.29 1.44
C GLU A 116 17.43 6.06 2.89
N ALA A 117 17.52 4.83 3.41
CA ALA A 117 17.17 4.56 4.79
C ALA A 117 18.16 5.23 5.77
N PRO A 118 17.67 5.79 6.89
CA PRO A 118 18.53 6.43 7.89
C PRO A 118 19.60 5.44 8.40
N GLU A 119 20.82 5.95 8.62
CA GLU A 119 21.94 5.14 9.12
C GLU A 119 21.53 4.30 10.35
N GLY A 120 21.51 2.99 10.18
CA GLY A 120 21.14 2.02 11.22
C GLY A 120 19.83 1.27 10.98
N GLU A 121 18.99 1.71 10.04
CA GLU A 121 17.76 1.01 9.66
C GLU A 121 17.94 0.35 8.29
N THR A 122 18.20 -0.96 8.27
CA THR A 122 18.26 -1.71 7.00
C THR A 122 16.83 -1.90 6.47
N ARG A 123 16.32 -0.87 5.79
CA ARG A 123 15.05 -0.96 5.08
C ARG A 123 15.27 -1.62 3.74
N TYR A 124 14.29 -2.41 3.31
CA TYR A 124 14.30 -3.03 2.00
C TYR A 124 13.04 -2.63 1.25
N LEU A 125 13.21 -2.29 -0.01
CA LEU A 125 12.15 -1.98 -0.94
C LEU A 125 11.83 -3.24 -1.75
N ILE A 126 10.58 -3.66 -1.67
CA ILE A 126 10.07 -4.73 -2.51
C ILE A 126 9.76 -4.14 -3.87
N ARG A 127 10.31 -4.73 -4.92
CA ARG A 127 9.95 -4.37 -6.29
C ARG A 127 9.35 -5.59 -6.96
N VAL A 128 8.20 -5.37 -7.57
CA VAL A 128 7.51 -6.35 -8.40
C VAL A 128 7.54 -5.84 -9.84
N VAL A 129 7.95 -6.70 -10.77
CA VAL A 129 7.95 -6.43 -12.22
C VAL A 129 7.06 -7.49 -12.86
N GLN A 130 6.02 -7.05 -13.56
CA GLN A 130 5.06 -7.91 -14.27
C GLN A 130 5.27 -7.83 -15.77
#